data_AF-A0A852E4Y6-F1
#
_entry.id   AF-A0A852E4Y6-F1
#
_cell.length_a   1.000
_cell.length_b   1.000
_cell.length_c   1.000
_cell.angle_alpha   90.00
_cell.angle_beta   90.00
_cell.angle_gamma   90.00
#
_symmetry.space_group_name_H-M   'P 1'
#
loop_
_entity.id
_entity.type
_entity.pdbx_description
1 polymer ?
#
loop_
_entity_poly.entity_id
_entity_poly.type
_entity_poly.pdbx_seq_one_letter_code
_entity_poly.pdbx_strand_id
1 'polypeptide(L)'
;GRKGGHKGRARQYTSPEEIDAQLQAEKQKAREEEEQEEGGEGATGDPKKEKKSLDSDESDEDDEDYQQKRKGVEGLIDIENPNRVIQTTKKVTQLDLDGPKELSRREREEIEKQKAKERYMKMHLAGKTEQAKADLARLAIIRKQREEAARKKEEERKAKDEAAMAGKRLQSLSLNK
;
A
#
# COMPACT_ATOMS: atom_id res chain seq x y z
N GLY A 1 11.22 -43.66 14.08
CA GLY A 1 11.74 -42.28 14.15
C GLY A 1 10.83 -41.43 15.01
N ARG A 2 11.35 -40.79 16.06
CA ARG A 2 10.57 -39.94 16.97
C ARG A 2 10.39 -38.55 16.33
N LYS A 3 9.16 -38.19 15.96
CA LYS A 3 8.80 -36.82 15.57
C LYS A 3 8.82 -35.94 16.82
N GLY A 4 9.87 -35.15 16.99
CA GLY A 4 10.03 -34.21 18.11
C GLY A 4 9.01 -33.08 18.01
N GLY A 5 8.24 -32.88 19.08
CA GLY A 5 7.26 -31.81 19.16
C GLY A 5 7.93 -30.44 19.05
N HIS A 6 7.46 -29.60 18.14
CA HIS A 6 7.90 -28.22 17.97
C HIS A 6 7.39 -27.28 19.09
N LYS A 7 7.18 -27.81 20.30
CA LYS A 7 6.79 -27.03 21.47
C LYS A 7 8.07 -26.57 22.17
N GLY A 8 8.46 -25.31 21.97
CA GLY A 8 9.61 -24.71 22.65
C GLY A 8 10.66 -24.05 21.77
N ARG A 9 10.51 -24.06 20.43
CA ARG A 9 11.39 -23.24 19.58
C ARG A 9 11.01 -21.78 19.78
N ALA A 10 11.95 -20.98 20.31
CA ALA A 10 11.78 -19.54 20.45
C ALA A 10 11.34 -18.94 19.10
N ARG A 11 10.24 -18.18 19.12
CA ARG A 11 9.74 -17.47 17.93
C ARG A 11 10.79 -16.41 17.60
N GLN A 12 11.51 -16.63 16.50
CA GLN A 12 12.38 -15.60 15.93
C GLN A 12 11.45 -14.58 15.27
N TYR A 13 11.44 -13.35 15.79
CA TYR A 13 10.78 -12.24 15.15
C TYR A 13 11.82 -11.57 14.26
N THR A 14 11.53 -11.44 12.97
CA THR A 14 12.33 -10.62 12.06
C THR A 14 12.33 -9.19 12.59
N SER A 15 13.50 -8.56 12.60
CA SER A 15 13.61 -7.17 13.05
C SER A 15 12.83 -6.25 12.09
N PRO A 16 12.26 -5.13 12.57
CA PRO A 16 11.54 -4.19 11.71
C PRO A 16 12.40 -3.70 10.53
N GLU A 17 13.69 -3.51 10.78
CA GLU A 17 14.67 -3.09 9.77
C GLU A 17 14.89 -4.16 8.68
N GLU A 18 14.90 -5.45 9.04
CA GLU A 18 14.96 -6.54 8.06
C GLU A 18 13.68 -6.66 7.22
N ILE A 19 12.51 -6.42 7.82
CA ILE A 19 11.23 -6.44 7.09
C ILE A 19 11.19 -5.30 6.07
N ASP A 20 11.62 -4.10 6.48
CA ASP A 20 11.68 -2.94 5.60
C ASP A 20 12.71 -3.13 4.48
N ALA A 21 13.88 -3.71 4.78
CA ALA A 21 14.90 -4.04 3.79
C ALA A 21 14.40 -5.07 2.76
N GLN A 22 13.66 -6.10 3.20
CA GLN A 22 13.05 -7.09 2.31
C GLN A 22 12.01 -6.45 1.38
N LEU A 23 11.16 -5.58 1.91
CA LEU A 23 10.14 -4.89 1.13
C LEU A 23 10.78 -3.92 0.11
N GLN A 24 11.85 -3.23 0.49
CA GLN A 24 12.60 -2.36 -0.42
C GLN A 24 13.30 -3.16 -1.52
N ALA A 25 13.90 -4.30 -1.19
CA ALA A 25 14.55 -5.17 -2.17
C ALA A 25 13.53 -5.77 -3.16
N GLU A 26 12.36 -6.20 -2.70
CA GLU A 26 11.29 -6.69 -3.57
C GLU A 26 10.78 -5.59 -4.51
N LYS A 27 10.61 -4.36 -3.98
CA LYS A 27 10.21 -3.20 -4.79
C LYS A 27 11.26 -2.80 -5.82
N GLN A 28 12.54 -2.89 -5.48
CA GLN A 28 13.63 -2.64 -6.43
C GLN A 28 13.67 -3.72 -7.51
N LYS A 29 13.53 -5.00 -7.13
CA LYS A 29 13.49 -6.12 -8.08
C LYS A 29 12.31 -6.02 -9.05
N ALA A 30 11.13 -5.67 -8.55
CA ALA A 30 9.95 -5.46 -9.39
C ALA A 30 10.17 -4.32 -10.41
N ARG A 31 10.83 -3.24 -9.98
CA ARG A 31 11.18 -2.13 -10.87
C ARG A 31 12.25 -2.50 -11.89
N GLU A 32 13.25 -3.28 -11.51
CA GLU A 32 14.28 -3.78 -12.43
C GLU A 32 13.73 -4.79 -13.44
N GLU A 33 12.74 -5.60 -13.05
CA GLU A 33 12.00 -6.48 -13.97
C GLU A 33 11.16 -5.66 -14.96
N GLU A 34 10.49 -4.61 -14.49
CA GLU A 34 9.72 -3.69 -15.33
C GLU A 34 10.62 -2.90 -16.30
N GLU A 35 11.78 -2.43 -15.85
CA GLU A 35 12.79 -1.77 -16.69
C GLU A 35 13.46 -2.76 -17.69
N GLN A 36 13.59 -4.05 -17.35
CA GLN A 36 14.04 -5.09 -18.28
C GLN A 36 12.97 -5.48 -19.30
N GLU A 37 11.69 -5.41 -18.93
CA GLU A 37 10.57 -5.66 -19.85
C GLU A 37 10.34 -4.46 -20.80
N GLU A 38 10.57 -3.23 -20.35
CA GLU A 38 10.51 -2.02 -21.20
C GLU A 38 11.77 -1.78 -22.05
N GLY A 39 12.94 -2.25 -21.62
CA GLY A 39 14.23 -2.09 -22.33
C GLY A 39 14.54 -3.17 -23.37
N GLY A 40 13.62 -4.12 -23.60
CA GLY A 40 13.81 -5.33 -24.39
C GLY A 40 13.33 -5.28 -25.84
N GLU A 41 13.42 -4.14 -26.53
CA GLU A 41 13.31 -4.11 -28.00
C GLU A 41 14.68 -4.42 -28.64
N GLY A 42 14.91 -5.70 -28.97
CA GLY A 42 15.83 -6.09 -30.03
C GLY A 42 16.82 -7.21 -29.70
N ALA A 43 16.44 -8.47 -29.92
CA ALA A 43 17.18 -9.46 -30.74
C ALA A 43 16.66 -10.91 -30.53
N THR A 44 15.99 -11.42 -31.57
CA THR A 44 15.97 -12.80 -32.07
C THR A 44 15.50 -13.96 -31.18
N GLY A 45 14.33 -14.50 -31.55
CA GLY A 45 13.91 -15.86 -31.16
C GLY A 45 12.48 -16.24 -31.54
N ASP A 46 12.07 -16.13 -32.81
CA ASP A 46 10.84 -16.78 -33.33
C ASP A 46 11.06 -18.32 -33.34
N PRO A 47 10.02 -19.16 -33.16
CA PRO A 47 9.33 -19.59 -34.38
C PRO A 47 7.81 -19.82 -34.21
N LYS A 48 7.05 -19.33 -35.20
CA LYS A 48 5.95 -19.96 -35.98
C LYS A 48 4.57 -19.28 -35.94
N LYS A 49 4.26 -18.65 -37.10
CA LYS A 49 3.08 -18.87 -37.98
C LYS A 49 1.70 -18.46 -37.41
N GLU A 50 0.87 -17.64 -38.05
CA GLU A 50 0.79 -17.14 -39.42
C GLU A 50 0.20 -15.72 -39.41
N LYS A 51 0.88 -14.77 -40.05
CA LYS A 51 0.31 -13.48 -40.43
C LYS A 51 0.34 -13.43 -41.94
N LYS A 52 -0.82 -13.64 -42.55
CA LYS A 52 -1.05 -13.58 -43.99
C LYS A 52 -0.88 -12.11 -44.43
N SER A 53 0.06 -11.89 -45.33
CA SER A 53 0.36 -10.62 -45.96
C SER A 53 -0.88 -10.07 -46.69
N LEU A 54 -1.17 -8.80 -46.40
CA LEU A 54 -2.05 -7.95 -47.18
C LEU A 54 -1.28 -7.58 -48.45
N ASP A 55 -1.68 -8.20 -49.56
CA ASP A 55 -1.30 -7.78 -50.90
C ASP A 55 -2.19 -6.62 -51.31
N SER A 56 -1.55 -5.61 -51.86
CA SER A 56 -2.13 -4.37 -52.33
C SER A 56 -2.75 -4.63 -53.70
N ASP A 57 -4.07 -4.64 -53.79
CA ASP A 57 -4.76 -4.48 -55.07
C ASP A 57 -5.56 -3.16 -55.03
N GLU A 58 -5.04 -2.24 -55.81
CA GLU A 58 -5.66 -0.99 -56.21
C GLU A 58 -6.82 -1.34 -57.14
N SER A 59 -8.06 -1.10 -56.71
CA SER A 59 -9.18 -1.00 -57.64
C SER A 59 -10.08 0.16 -57.23
N ASP A 60 -10.01 1.17 -58.10
CA ASP A 60 -10.91 2.28 -58.30
C ASP A 60 -12.37 1.81 -58.54
N GLU A 61 -13.33 2.74 -58.41
CA GLU A 61 -14.77 2.63 -58.74
C GLU A 61 -15.65 1.83 -57.74
N ASP A 62 -16.43 2.51 -56.90
CA ASP A 62 -17.70 3.15 -57.31
C ASP A 62 -18.41 3.81 -56.11
N ASP A 63 -18.98 4.97 -56.38
CA ASP A 63 -19.63 5.87 -55.43
C ASP A 63 -21.09 5.42 -55.23
N GLU A 64 -21.33 4.36 -54.46
CA GLU A 64 -22.68 3.86 -54.18
C GLU A 64 -22.97 3.75 -52.68
N ASP A 65 -23.57 4.83 -52.15
CA ASP A 65 -24.57 4.90 -51.08
C ASP A 65 -24.70 3.62 -50.21
N TYR A 66 -23.75 3.42 -49.29
CA TYR A 66 -23.74 2.31 -48.33
C TYR A 66 -24.86 2.43 -47.30
N GLN A 67 -26.09 2.13 -47.70
CA GLN A 67 -27.11 1.69 -46.78
C GLN A 67 -26.70 0.32 -46.26
N GLN A 68 -26.08 0.28 -45.06
CA GLN A 68 -25.86 -0.96 -44.32
C GLN A 68 -27.15 -1.78 -44.36
N LYS A 69 -27.12 -2.92 -45.07
CA LYS A 69 -28.31 -3.75 -45.30
C LYS A 69 -28.86 -4.18 -43.94
N ARG A 70 -29.91 -3.48 -43.50
CA ARG A 70 -30.60 -3.79 -42.25
C ARG A 70 -31.21 -5.18 -42.40
N LYS A 71 -31.05 -6.03 -41.40
CA LYS A 71 -31.49 -7.42 -41.50
C LYS A 71 -32.97 -7.51 -41.15
N GLY A 72 -33.76 -8.11 -42.04
CA GLY A 72 -35.18 -8.35 -41.79
C GLY A 72 -36.00 -7.06 -41.69
N VAL A 73 -36.78 -6.89 -40.61
CA VAL A 73 -37.69 -5.75 -40.39
C VAL A 73 -36.98 -4.55 -39.75
N GLU A 74 -35.68 -4.67 -39.47
CA GLU A 74 -34.89 -3.60 -38.88
C GLU A 74 -34.92 -2.35 -39.77
N GLY A 75 -35.49 -1.26 -39.26
CA GLY A 75 -35.64 0.00 -40.01
C GLY A 75 -36.95 0.22 -40.76
N LEU A 76 -37.89 -0.74 -40.73
CA LEU A 76 -39.22 -0.56 -41.32
C LEU A 76 -40.17 0.24 -40.40
N ILE A 77 -39.84 0.34 -39.12
CA ILE A 77 -40.61 1.07 -38.11
C ILE A 77 -39.72 2.16 -37.53
N ASP A 78 -40.24 3.39 -37.51
CA ASP A 78 -39.58 4.53 -36.88
C ASP A 78 -39.59 4.39 -35.36
N ILE A 79 -38.41 4.49 -34.75
CA ILE A 79 -38.25 4.33 -33.31
C ILE A 79 -38.25 5.71 -32.64
N GLU A 80 -39.43 6.17 -32.21
CA GLU A 80 -39.64 7.44 -31.48
C GLU A 80 -39.28 7.35 -29.98
N ASN A 81 -38.28 6.56 -29.61
CA ASN A 81 -37.88 6.47 -28.21
C ASN A 81 -36.91 7.62 -27.86
N PRO A 82 -37.32 8.60 -27.04
CA PRO A 82 -36.48 9.77 -26.72
C PRO A 82 -35.21 9.41 -25.92
N ASN A 83 -35.18 8.24 -25.27
CA ASN A 83 -33.99 7.73 -24.57
C ASN A 83 -33.13 6.81 -25.45
N ARG A 84 -33.46 6.65 -26.74
CA ARG A 84 -32.70 5.79 -27.64
C ARG A 84 -31.39 6.46 -28.02
N VAL A 85 -30.30 5.92 -27.50
CA VAL A 85 -28.95 6.31 -27.90
C VAL A 85 -28.63 5.62 -29.22
N ILE A 86 -28.66 6.39 -30.32
CA ILE A 86 -28.24 5.91 -31.65
C ILE A 86 -26.72 5.90 -31.67
N GLN A 87 -26.11 4.72 -31.75
CA GLN A 87 -24.66 4.63 -31.89
C GLN A 87 -24.26 4.93 -33.33
N THR A 88 -23.77 6.14 -33.57
CA THR A 88 -23.14 6.52 -34.83
C THR A 88 -21.63 6.27 -34.73
N THR A 89 -21.04 5.74 -35.80
CA THR A 89 -19.60 5.53 -35.90
C THR A 89 -18.91 6.89 -36.07
N LYS A 90 -18.31 7.40 -34.99
CA LYS A 90 -17.50 8.63 -35.04
C LYS A 90 -16.08 8.30 -35.51
N LYS A 91 -15.51 9.16 -36.34
CA LYS A 91 -14.10 9.07 -36.76
C LYS A 91 -13.20 9.37 -35.57
N VAL A 92 -12.10 8.62 -35.42
CA VAL A 92 -11.17 8.71 -34.29
C VAL A 92 -10.62 10.14 -34.08
N THR A 93 -10.49 10.91 -35.17
CA THR A 93 -10.01 12.31 -35.15
C THR A 93 -10.99 13.32 -34.56
N GLN A 94 -12.25 12.93 -34.31
CA GLN A 94 -13.29 13.78 -33.71
C GLN A 94 -13.59 13.40 -32.25
N LEU A 95 -12.82 12.48 -31.66
CA LEU A 95 -12.94 12.16 -30.25
C LEU A 95 -12.07 13.12 -29.45
N ASP A 96 -12.69 14.08 -28.75
CA ASP A 96 -12.02 14.94 -27.79
C ASP A 96 -11.59 14.11 -26.57
N LEU A 97 -10.33 13.65 -26.58
CA LEU A 97 -9.70 12.90 -25.49
C LEU A 97 -9.07 13.80 -24.40
N ASP A 98 -9.05 15.12 -24.62
CA ASP A 98 -8.42 16.12 -23.75
C ASP A 98 -9.31 16.59 -22.58
N GLY A 99 -10.54 16.07 -22.45
CA GLY A 99 -11.38 16.32 -21.29
C GLY A 99 -10.90 15.56 -20.06
N PRO A 100 -11.05 16.11 -18.82
CA PRO A 100 -10.73 15.36 -17.61
C PRO A 100 -11.53 14.06 -17.61
N LYS A 101 -10.81 12.95 -17.78
CA LYS A 101 -11.38 11.61 -17.83
C LYS A 101 -12.17 11.41 -16.54
N GLU A 102 -13.50 11.48 -16.65
CA GLU A 102 -14.38 11.23 -15.53
C GLU A 102 -14.14 9.79 -15.10
N LEU A 103 -13.34 9.63 -14.04
CA LEU A 103 -13.01 8.34 -13.45
C LEU A 103 -14.30 7.54 -13.29
N SER A 104 -14.26 6.30 -13.76
CA SER A 104 -15.40 5.39 -13.70
C SER A 104 -15.94 5.37 -12.27
N ARG A 105 -17.25 5.20 -12.07
CA ARG A 105 -17.86 5.13 -10.72
C ARG A 105 -17.06 4.21 -9.79
N ARG A 106 -16.54 3.10 -10.32
CA ARG A 106 -15.68 2.16 -9.60
C ARG A 106 -14.35 2.77 -9.13
N GLU A 107 -13.68 3.53 -10.01
CA GLU A 107 -12.39 4.16 -9.70
C GLU A 107 -12.54 5.28 -8.67
N ARG A 108 -13.66 6.03 -8.71
CA ARG A 108 -13.95 7.06 -7.70
C ARG A 108 -14.13 6.46 -6.31
N GLU A 109 -14.92 5.39 -6.19
CA GLU A 109 -15.14 4.70 -4.92
C GLU A 109 -13.85 4.04 -4.40
N GLU A 110 -13.01 3.50 -5.27
CA GLU A 110 -11.75 2.89 -4.87
C GLU A 110 -10.74 3.92 -4.34
N ILE A 111 -10.61 5.07 -5.00
CA ILE A 111 -9.78 6.18 -4.52
C ILE A 111 -10.30 6.74 -3.20
N GLU A 112 -11.61 6.87 -3.04
CA GLU A 112 -12.19 7.33 -1.78
C GLU A 112 -11.94 6.33 -0.65
N LYS A 113 -12.08 5.02 -0.93
CA LYS A 113 -11.77 3.96 0.02
C LYS A 113 -10.30 3.97 0.42
N GLN A 114 -9.38 4.21 -0.51
CA GLN A 114 -7.96 4.37 -0.21
C GLN A 114 -7.71 5.59 0.66
N LYS A 115 -8.24 6.76 0.28
CA LYS A 115 -8.14 8.01 1.08
C LYS A 115 -8.72 7.87 2.49
N ALA A 116 -9.83 7.15 2.64
CA ALA A 116 -10.45 6.87 3.94
C ALA A 116 -9.54 6.01 4.83
N LYS A 117 -8.95 4.96 4.26
CA LYS A 117 -7.96 4.12 4.97
C LYS A 117 -6.73 4.93 5.37
N GLU A 118 -6.16 5.71 4.45
CA GLU A 118 -5.01 6.57 4.74
C GLU A 118 -5.32 7.58 5.85
N ARG A 119 -6.49 8.21 5.80
CA ARG A 119 -6.94 9.14 6.83
C ARG A 119 -7.08 8.44 8.18
N TYR A 120 -7.67 7.24 8.21
CA TYR A 120 -7.77 6.44 9.43
C TYR A 120 -6.38 6.10 9.98
N MET A 121 -5.49 5.58 9.14
CA MET A 121 -4.11 5.24 9.52
C MET A 121 -3.36 6.48 10.04
N LYS A 122 -3.47 7.62 9.36
CA LYS A 122 -2.89 8.89 9.79
C LYS A 122 -3.43 9.35 11.15
N MET A 123 -4.73 9.22 11.38
CA MET A 123 -5.35 9.56 12.67
C MET A 123 -4.93 8.58 13.77
N HIS A 124 -4.73 7.31 13.44
CA HIS A 124 -4.26 6.28 14.37
C HIS A 124 -2.81 6.52 14.77
N LEU A 125 -1.92 6.77 13.80
CA LEU A 125 -0.52 7.12 14.04
C LEU A 125 -0.39 8.43 14.83
N ALA A 126 -1.26 9.40 14.58
CA ALA A 126 -1.33 10.64 15.36
C ALA A 126 -1.87 10.44 16.79
N GLY A 127 -2.25 9.23 17.19
CA GLY A 127 -2.78 8.97 18.52
C GLY A 127 -4.19 9.52 18.74
N LYS A 128 -4.94 9.82 17.68
CA LYS A 128 -6.26 10.45 17.79
C LYS A 128 -7.40 9.43 17.88
N THR A 129 -7.20 8.21 17.38
CA THR A 129 -8.14 7.10 17.54
C THR A 129 -8.21 6.65 19.00
N GLU A 130 -9.36 6.15 19.44
CA GLU A 130 -9.54 5.69 20.83
C GLU A 130 -8.56 4.58 21.21
N GLN A 131 -8.28 3.67 20.28
CA GLN A 131 -7.29 2.61 20.44
C GLN A 131 -5.89 3.17 20.69
N ALA A 132 -5.42 4.08 19.83
CA ALA A 132 -4.09 4.66 19.98
C ALA A 132 -3.99 5.53 21.24
N LYS A 133 -5.07 6.23 21.63
CA LYS A 133 -5.14 6.95 22.92
C LYS A 133 -5.01 6.01 24.11
N ALA A 134 -5.71 4.87 24.08
CA ALA A 134 -5.65 3.87 25.14
C ALA A 134 -4.24 3.27 25.24
N ASP A 135 -3.60 2.96 24.12
CA ASP A 135 -2.24 2.45 24.09
C ASP A 135 -1.23 3.48 24.61
N LEU A 136 -1.35 4.76 24.20
CA LEU A 136 -0.52 5.84 24.74
C LEU A 136 -0.74 6.04 26.24
N ALA A 137 -1.98 5.97 26.72
CA ALA A 137 -2.30 6.06 28.14
C ALA A 137 -1.69 4.90 28.93
N ARG A 138 -1.78 3.67 28.39
CA ARG A 138 -1.14 2.48 28.97
C ARG A 138 0.38 2.64 29.05
N LEU A 139 1.01 3.11 27.98
CA LEU A 139 2.45 3.41 27.97
C LEU A 139 2.82 4.50 28.97
N ALA A 140 2.00 5.54 29.13
CA ALA A 140 2.22 6.60 30.10
C ALA A 140 2.16 6.07 31.54
N ILE A 141 1.23 5.16 31.86
CA ILE A 141 1.16 4.50 33.18
C ILE A 141 2.44 3.71 33.44
N ILE A 142 2.92 2.93 32.47
CA ILE A 142 4.16 2.15 32.61
C ILE A 142 5.37 3.08 32.82
N ARG A 143 5.45 4.19 32.08
CA ARG A 143 6.51 5.20 32.26
C ARG A 143 6.48 5.78 33.68
N LYS A 144 5.31 6.18 34.17
CA LYS A 144 5.13 6.69 35.55
C LYS A 144 5.56 5.65 36.59
N GLN A 145 5.13 4.40 36.45
CA GLN A 145 5.52 3.33 37.37
C GLN A 145 7.03 3.09 37.38
N ARG A 146 7.67 3.15 36.21
CA ARG A 146 9.14 3.02 36.10
C ARG A 146 9.86 4.20 36.74
N GLU A 147 9.39 5.41 36.50
CA GLU A 147 9.95 6.63 37.09
C GLU A 147 9.79 6.63 38.62
N GLU A 148 8.60 6.31 39.12
CA GLU A 148 8.34 6.19 40.56
C GLU A 148 9.19 5.09 41.21
N ALA A 149 9.36 3.94 40.55
CA ALA A 149 10.23 2.87 41.03
C ALA A 149 11.72 3.29 41.04
N ALA A 150 12.18 4.00 39.99
CA ALA A 150 13.53 4.53 39.93
C ALA A 150 13.76 5.58 41.03
N ARG A 151 12.82 6.49 41.22
CA ARG A 151 12.85 7.50 42.27
C ARG A 151 12.86 6.88 43.67
N LYS A 152 11.98 5.91 43.94
CA LYS A 152 11.97 5.16 45.21
C LYS A 152 13.30 4.45 45.46
N LYS A 153 13.88 3.83 44.43
CA LYS A 153 15.19 3.17 44.53
C LYS A 153 16.32 4.17 44.79
N GLU A 154 16.26 5.36 44.21
CA GLU A 154 17.26 6.42 44.45
C GLU A 154 17.12 7.00 45.87
N GLU A 155 15.90 7.25 46.34
CA GLU A 155 15.63 7.72 47.71
C GLU A 155 16.08 6.69 48.76
N GLU A 156 15.78 5.40 48.55
CA GLU A 156 16.26 4.32 49.43
C GLU A 156 17.78 4.21 49.42
N ARG A 157 18.41 4.36 48.25
CA ARG A 157 19.88 4.36 48.14
C ARG A 157 20.50 5.54 48.89
N LYS A 158 19.96 6.76 48.71
CA LYS A 158 20.42 7.96 49.43
C LYS A 158 20.27 7.79 50.95
N ALA A 159 19.13 7.29 51.42
CA ALA A 159 18.92 7.03 52.85
C ALA A 159 19.91 6.00 53.42
N LYS A 160 20.21 4.93 52.67
CA LYS A 160 21.22 3.94 53.07
C LYS A 160 22.63 4.52 53.07
N ASP A 161 22.99 5.32 52.08
CA ASP A 161 24.28 5.98 51.99
C ASP A 161 24.46 7.00 53.12
N GLU A 162 23.43 7.79 53.44
CA GLU A 162 23.41 8.71 54.58
C GLU A 162 23.52 7.97 55.92
N ALA A 163 22.78 6.87 56.11
CA ALA A 163 22.88 6.03 57.31
C ALA A 163 24.27 5.39 57.43
N ALA A 164 24.85 4.93 56.33
CA ALA A 164 26.21 4.37 56.32
C ALA A 164 27.26 5.44 56.63
N MET A 165 27.11 6.66 56.11
CA MET A 165 28.00 7.79 56.41
C MET A 165 27.86 8.26 57.86
N ALA A 166 26.63 8.31 58.39
CA ALA A 166 26.37 8.62 59.80
C ALA A 166 26.99 7.55 60.73
N GLY A 167 26.83 6.26 60.41
CA GLY A 167 27.45 5.15 61.14
C GLY A 167 28.98 5.22 61.13
N LYS A 168 29.60 5.46 59.97
CA LYS A 168 31.05 5.67 59.84
C LYS A 168 31.53 6.87 60.65
N ARG A 169 30.77 7.98 60.64
CA ARG A 169 31.10 9.19 61.41
C ARG A 169 31.05 8.93 62.91
N LEU A 170 30.02 8.24 63.40
CA LEU A 170 29.92 7.82 64.80
C LEU A 170 31.08 6.90 65.21
N GLN A 171 31.42 5.92 64.37
CA GLN A 171 32.54 5.02 64.62
C GLN A 171 33.88 5.77 64.70
N SER A 172 34.13 6.72 63.78
CA SER A 172 35.34 7.54 63.81
C SER A 172 35.45 8.43 65.04
N LEU A 173 34.33 8.95 65.54
CA LEU A 173 34.29 9.75 66.77
C LEU A 173 34.55 8.90 68.02
N SER A 174 34.13 7.63 68.02
CA SER A 174 34.40 6.70 69.13
C SER A 174 35.85 6.21 69.20
N LEU A 175 36.58 6.21 68.07
CA LEU A 175 37.99 5.77 68.01
C LEU A 175 38.99 6.86 68.42
N ASN A 176 38.55 8.12 68.46
CA ASN A 176 39.38 9.29 68.79
C ASN A 176 39.20 9.79 70.23
N LYS A 177 38.62 8.96 71.13
CA LYS A 177 38.40 9.26 72.54
C LYS A 177 39.04 8.18 73.40
#